data_AF-A0A1Y4G8U8-F1
#
_entry.id   AF-A0A1Y4G8U8-F1
#
_cell.length_a   1.000
_cell.length_b   1.000
_cell.length_c   1.000
_cell.angle_alpha   90.00
_cell.angle_beta   90.00
_cell.angle_gamma   90.00
#
_symmetry.space_group_name_H-M   'P 1'
#
loop_
_entity.id
_entity.type
_entity.pdbx_description
1 polymer ?
#
loop_
_entity_poly.entity_id
_entity_poly.type
_entity_poly.pdbx_seq_one_letter_code
_entity_poly.pdbx_strand_id
1 'polypeptide(L)'
;MSNPFTRRHGDIIAAVKSGEATDLRAFMRDDADVGGKLSLIYFNHEGTEFAKWYSWGSRATPYAYLKDVKAHAAAHFGEELAKSDEFGGAAYLFAPWSEDYYRDMAALIDRRYAQWKALDENQRPDKNFAIKAEDIKPLLKDWDGSIECCASDRILADGCKIGYCERVKPPRCDEGWNSGWWFLAGDEDEEYLDDWNNFSVSDLNTICNYDPDIMPFLTLPYGESLNFRELDGGGEEDEE
;
A
#
# COMPACT_ATOMS: atom_id res chain seq x y z
N MET A 1 -6.23 3.42 -3.23
CA MET A 1 -6.34 2.41 -4.31
C MET A 1 -5.02 2.34 -5.06
N SER A 2 -4.64 1.18 -5.54
CA SER A 2 -3.42 0.99 -6.33
C SER A 2 -3.48 1.70 -7.68
N ASN A 3 -2.32 1.99 -8.29
CA ASN A 3 -2.28 2.60 -9.63
C ASN A 3 -2.93 1.71 -10.70
N PRO A 4 -2.65 0.39 -10.78
CA PRO A 4 -3.33 -0.49 -11.73
C PRO A 4 -4.85 -0.46 -11.61
N PHE A 5 -5.38 -0.47 -10.37
CA PHE A 5 -6.82 -0.35 -10.13
C PHE A 5 -7.35 1.01 -10.58
N THR A 6 -6.63 2.08 -10.25
CA THR A 6 -7.04 3.46 -10.56
C THR A 6 -7.05 3.72 -12.06
N ARG A 7 -6.10 3.17 -12.81
CA ARG A 7 -6.06 3.27 -14.28
C ARG A 7 -7.24 2.57 -14.93
N ARG A 8 -7.67 1.43 -14.39
CA ARG A 8 -8.77 0.63 -14.95
C ARG A 8 -10.15 1.16 -14.57
N HIS A 9 -10.28 1.68 -13.36
CA HIS A 9 -11.56 2.08 -12.76
C HIS A 9 -11.62 3.59 -12.47
N GLY A 10 -10.93 4.41 -13.27
CA GLY A 10 -10.81 5.85 -13.05
C GLY A 10 -12.16 6.58 -12.99
N ASP A 11 -13.10 6.19 -13.84
CA ASP A 11 -14.44 6.82 -13.92
C ASP A 11 -15.24 6.62 -12.63
N ILE A 12 -15.31 5.38 -12.11
CA ILE A 12 -16.04 5.11 -10.87
C ILE A 12 -15.35 5.77 -9.67
N ILE A 13 -14.02 5.84 -9.66
CA ILE A 13 -13.27 6.56 -8.61
C ILE A 13 -13.61 8.05 -8.64
N ALA A 14 -13.66 8.65 -9.82
CA ALA A 14 -14.04 10.05 -9.98
C ALA A 14 -15.49 10.29 -9.51
N ALA A 15 -16.42 9.41 -9.88
CA ALA A 15 -17.82 9.48 -9.45
C ALA A 15 -17.99 9.32 -7.92
N VAL A 16 -17.20 8.47 -7.28
CA VAL A 16 -17.20 8.34 -5.81
C VAL A 16 -16.68 9.62 -5.16
N LYS A 17 -15.56 10.16 -5.66
CA LYS A 17 -14.96 11.39 -5.12
C LYS A 17 -15.84 12.62 -5.29
N SER A 18 -16.61 12.69 -6.38
CA SER A 18 -17.57 13.78 -6.62
C SER A 18 -18.88 13.61 -5.82
N GLY A 19 -19.11 12.44 -5.23
CA GLY A 19 -20.35 12.08 -4.55
C GLY A 19 -21.49 11.67 -5.49
N GLU A 20 -21.22 11.52 -6.79
CA GLU A 20 -22.18 11.02 -7.79
C GLU A 20 -22.51 9.54 -7.56
N ALA A 21 -21.51 8.74 -7.22
CA ALA A 21 -21.67 7.32 -6.91
C ALA A 21 -21.57 7.08 -5.39
N THR A 22 -22.72 6.85 -4.74
CA THR A 22 -22.79 6.56 -3.29
C THR A 22 -23.04 5.08 -2.97
N ASP A 23 -23.54 4.30 -3.93
CA ASP A 23 -23.77 2.86 -3.78
C ASP A 23 -22.92 2.08 -4.78
N LEU A 24 -21.92 1.37 -4.26
CA LEU A 24 -20.96 0.62 -5.07
C LEU A 24 -21.32 -0.85 -5.21
N ARG A 25 -22.47 -1.32 -4.72
CA ARG A 25 -22.81 -2.76 -4.72
C ARG A 25 -22.92 -3.33 -6.13
N ALA A 26 -23.54 -2.59 -7.05
CA ALA A 26 -23.64 -3.01 -8.44
C ALA A 26 -22.26 -3.10 -9.09
N PHE A 27 -21.41 -2.07 -8.90
CA PHE A 27 -20.02 -2.09 -9.35
C PHE A 27 -19.26 -3.30 -8.78
N MET A 28 -19.30 -3.49 -7.46
CA MET A 28 -18.59 -4.59 -6.80
C MET A 28 -19.03 -5.97 -7.31
N ARG A 29 -20.32 -6.16 -7.61
CA ARG A 29 -20.88 -7.44 -8.06
C ARG A 29 -20.67 -7.69 -9.56
N ASP A 30 -20.90 -6.68 -10.38
CA ASP A 30 -21.09 -6.83 -11.83
C ASP A 30 -19.81 -6.50 -12.63
N ASP A 31 -18.85 -5.78 -12.04
CA ASP A 31 -17.56 -5.50 -12.67
C ASP A 31 -16.74 -6.80 -12.85
N ALA A 32 -16.17 -6.98 -14.05
CA ALA A 32 -15.49 -8.21 -14.43
C ALA A 32 -14.13 -8.40 -13.73
N ASP A 33 -13.45 -7.31 -13.36
CA ASP A 33 -12.17 -7.35 -12.65
C ASP A 33 -12.37 -7.53 -11.14
N VAL A 34 -13.39 -6.87 -10.59
CA VAL A 34 -13.71 -6.97 -9.15
C VAL A 34 -14.41 -8.30 -8.85
N GLY A 35 -15.41 -8.69 -9.64
CA GLY A 35 -16.05 -10.00 -9.60
C GLY A 35 -16.59 -10.39 -8.21
N GLY A 36 -17.17 -9.43 -7.48
CA GLY A 36 -17.67 -9.63 -6.12
C GLY A 36 -16.59 -9.75 -5.04
N LYS A 37 -15.33 -9.46 -5.36
CA LYS A 37 -14.19 -9.66 -4.45
C LYS A 37 -13.40 -8.38 -4.27
N LEU A 38 -12.92 -8.17 -3.05
CA LEU A 38 -12.02 -7.08 -2.74
C LEU A 38 -10.62 -7.65 -2.45
N SER A 39 -9.75 -7.64 -3.46
CA SER A 39 -8.40 -8.16 -3.38
C SER A 39 -7.44 -7.12 -2.81
N LEU A 40 -6.43 -7.55 -2.03
CA LEU A 40 -5.44 -6.63 -1.47
C LEU A 40 -4.65 -5.86 -2.54
N ILE A 41 -4.46 -6.44 -3.72
CA ILE A 41 -3.78 -5.77 -4.85
C ILE A 41 -4.54 -4.56 -5.40
N TYR A 42 -5.79 -4.36 -4.98
CA TYR A 42 -6.58 -3.18 -5.38
C TYR A 42 -6.28 -1.97 -4.48
N PHE A 43 -5.68 -2.19 -3.30
CA PHE A 43 -5.34 -1.11 -2.39
C PHE A 43 -3.94 -0.56 -2.66
N ASN A 44 -3.75 0.71 -2.29
CA ASN A 44 -2.40 1.30 -2.15
C ASN A 44 -1.76 0.76 -0.86
N HIS A 45 -0.50 1.12 -0.60
CA HIS A 45 0.21 0.71 0.61
C HIS A 45 -0.62 0.88 1.89
N GLU A 46 -1.16 2.08 2.12
CA GLU A 46 -1.94 2.39 3.33
C GLU A 46 -3.17 1.48 3.49
N GLY A 47 -3.95 1.29 2.41
CA GLY A 47 -5.13 0.44 2.45
C GLY A 47 -4.80 -1.04 2.65
N THR A 48 -3.68 -1.50 2.08
CA THR A 48 -3.21 -2.88 2.26
C THR A 48 -2.78 -3.14 3.70
N GLU A 49 -2.01 -2.22 4.30
CA GLU A 49 -1.55 -2.35 5.69
C GLU A 49 -2.72 -2.29 6.68
N PHE A 50 -3.68 -1.39 6.46
CA PHE A 50 -4.90 -1.38 7.25
C PHE A 50 -5.70 -2.69 7.10
N ALA A 51 -5.88 -3.18 5.87
CA ALA A 51 -6.65 -4.41 5.63
C ALA A 51 -5.99 -5.64 6.26
N LYS A 52 -4.65 -5.72 6.22
CA LYS A 52 -3.85 -6.74 6.93
C LYS A 52 -4.09 -6.65 8.43
N TRP A 53 -3.92 -5.47 9.01
CA TRP A 53 -4.12 -5.22 10.43
C TRP A 53 -5.54 -5.56 10.88
N TYR A 54 -6.55 -5.17 10.12
CA TYR A 54 -7.94 -5.38 10.51
C TYR A 54 -8.36 -6.86 10.39
N SER A 55 -7.89 -7.56 9.36
CA SER A 55 -8.32 -8.94 9.07
C SER A 55 -7.53 -10.00 9.84
N TRP A 56 -6.21 -9.88 9.87
CA TRP A 56 -5.30 -10.87 10.46
C TRP A 56 -4.74 -10.43 11.81
N GLY A 57 -4.72 -9.12 12.07
CA GLY A 57 -4.29 -8.55 13.34
C GLY A 57 -2.80 -8.25 13.42
N SER A 58 -2.42 -7.65 14.55
CA SER A 58 -1.04 -7.59 15.05
C SER A 58 -0.88 -8.54 16.24
N ARG A 59 0.33 -8.71 16.79
CA ARG A 59 0.54 -9.44 18.06
C ARG A 59 -0.34 -8.91 19.20
N ALA A 60 -0.71 -7.63 19.17
CA ALA A 60 -1.53 -6.99 20.20
C ALA A 60 -3.04 -7.10 19.95
N THR A 61 -3.49 -7.11 18.69
CA THR A 61 -4.92 -7.15 18.32
C THR A 61 -5.21 -8.18 17.23
N PRO A 62 -5.13 -9.49 17.54
CA PRO A 62 -5.45 -10.54 16.57
C PRO A 62 -6.93 -10.49 16.18
N TYR A 63 -7.20 -10.61 14.88
CA TYR A 63 -8.53 -10.80 14.26
C TYR A 63 -9.59 -9.75 14.64
N ALA A 64 -9.26 -8.45 14.52
CA ALA A 64 -10.17 -7.35 14.85
C ALA A 64 -11.51 -7.45 14.08
N TYR A 65 -11.46 -7.73 12.78
CA TYR A 65 -12.64 -7.94 11.94
C TYR A 65 -13.59 -9.00 12.51
N LEU A 66 -13.07 -10.18 12.88
CA LEU A 66 -13.90 -11.27 13.37
C LEU A 66 -14.57 -10.92 14.71
N LYS A 67 -13.86 -10.18 15.59
CA LYS A 67 -14.42 -9.70 16.85
C LYS A 67 -15.55 -8.70 16.60
N ASP A 68 -15.35 -7.80 15.66
CA ASP A 68 -16.28 -6.75 15.31
C ASP A 68 -17.58 -7.29 14.70
N VAL A 69 -17.50 -8.21 13.73
CA VAL A 69 -18.70 -8.84 13.16
C VAL A 69 -19.45 -9.69 14.20
N LYS A 70 -18.74 -10.36 15.11
CA LYS A 70 -19.36 -11.11 16.22
C LYS A 70 -20.05 -10.19 17.22
N ALA A 71 -19.43 -9.06 17.56
CA ALA A 71 -20.01 -8.07 18.46
C ALA A 71 -21.27 -7.46 17.85
N HIS A 72 -21.23 -7.12 16.55
CA HIS A 72 -22.41 -6.62 15.84
C HIS A 72 -23.54 -7.68 15.84
N ALA A 73 -23.23 -8.95 15.56
CA ALA A 73 -24.22 -10.02 15.61
C ALA A 73 -24.82 -10.21 17.00
N ALA A 74 -24.00 -10.12 18.06
CA ALA A 74 -24.47 -10.19 19.44
C ALA A 74 -25.39 -9.00 19.80
N ALA A 75 -25.10 -7.80 19.30
CA ALA A 75 -25.98 -6.64 19.48
C ALA A 75 -27.32 -6.81 18.77
N HIS A 76 -27.35 -7.53 17.63
CA HIS A 76 -28.58 -7.78 16.87
C HIS A 76 -29.44 -8.91 17.47
N PHE A 77 -28.84 -10.07 17.77
CA PHE A 77 -29.55 -11.26 18.24
C PHE A 77 -29.69 -11.36 19.77
N GLY A 78 -28.96 -10.54 20.50
CA GLY A 78 -28.75 -10.68 21.95
C GLY A 78 -27.57 -11.61 22.27
N GLU A 79 -26.85 -11.30 23.36
CA GLU A 79 -25.61 -12.01 23.71
C GLU A 79 -25.80 -13.51 23.95
N GLU A 80 -26.87 -13.90 24.63
CA GLU A 80 -27.13 -15.32 24.95
C GLU A 80 -27.37 -16.14 23.68
N LEU A 81 -28.23 -15.64 22.79
CA LEU A 81 -28.54 -16.35 21.55
C LEU A 81 -27.31 -16.39 20.63
N ALA A 82 -26.59 -15.28 20.48
CA ALA A 82 -25.39 -15.21 19.64
C ALA A 82 -24.25 -16.16 20.08
N LYS A 83 -24.20 -16.50 21.38
CA LYS A 83 -23.23 -17.43 21.97
C LYS A 83 -23.77 -18.86 22.13
N SER A 84 -25.03 -19.11 21.76
CA SER A 84 -25.66 -20.42 21.89
C SER A 84 -25.09 -21.45 20.91
N ASP A 85 -25.30 -22.73 21.23
CA ASP A 85 -24.97 -23.85 20.35
C ASP A 85 -25.75 -23.80 19.02
N GLU A 86 -26.90 -23.12 18.98
CA GLU A 86 -27.73 -22.95 17.77
C GLU A 86 -26.94 -22.26 16.64
N PHE A 87 -26.14 -21.26 16.97
CA PHE A 87 -25.28 -20.59 16.00
C PHE A 87 -23.86 -21.17 15.94
N GLY A 88 -23.48 -22.09 16.82
CA GLY A 88 -22.15 -22.69 16.84
C GLY A 88 -20.99 -21.67 16.90
N GLY A 89 -21.21 -20.51 17.51
CA GLY A 89 -20.23 -19.41 17.55
C GLY A 89 -20.06 -18.61 16.24
N ALA A 90 -20.99 -18.80 15.29
CA ALA A 90 -20.99 -18.17 13.97
C ALA A 90 -22.24 -17.31 13.70
N ALA A 91 -22.84 -16.72 14.74
CA ALA A 91 -24.04 -15.88 14.64
C ALA A 91 -23.93 -14.75 13.59
N TYR A 92 -22.71 -14.23 13.37
CA TYR A 92 -22.43 -13.21 12.35
C TYR A 92 -22.73 -13.65 10.90
N LEU A 93 -22.77 -14.96 10.62
CA LEU A 93 -23.18 -15.48 9.31
C LEU A 93 -24.70 -15.40 9.09
N PHE A 94 -25.47 -15.26 10.16
CA PHE A 94 -26.93 -15.21 10.14
C PHE A 94 -27.48 -13.79 10.27
N ALA A 95 -26.63 -12.81 10.59
CA ALA A 95 -27.03 -11.40 10.67
C ALA A 95 -27.66 -10.97 9.34
N PRO A 96 -28.81 -10.26 9.36
CA PRO A 96 -29.46 -9.80 8.14
C PRO A 96 -28.60 -8.75 7.44
N TRP A 97 -28.45 -8.90 6.12
CA TRP A 97 -27.65 -8.00 5.28
C TRP A 97 -28.47 -6.77 4.90
N SER A 98 -28.89 -6.00 5.91
CA SER A 98 -29.74 -4.81 5.75
C SER A 98 -28.91 -3.55 5.46
N GLU A 99 -29.57 -2.48 5.03
CA GLU A 99 -28.94 -1.15 4.92
C GLU A 99 -28.36 -0.67 6.26
N ASP A 100 -29.04 -0.96 7.37
CA ASP A 100 -28.54 -0.62 8.70
C ASP A 100 -27.24 -1.38 9.02
N TYR A 101 -27.18 -2.67 8.71
CA TYR A 101 -25.95 -3.47 8.84
C TYR A 101 -24.80 -2.84 8.04
N TYR A 102 -25.05 -2.48 6.78
CA TYR A 102 -24.03 -1.85 5.93
C TYR A 102 -23.52 -0.53 6.51
N ARG A 103 -24.42 0.36 6.95
CA ARG A 103 -24.03 1.65 7.56
C ARG A 103 -23.25 1.45 8.86
N ASP A 104 -23.69 0.53 9.71
CA ASP A 104 -23.05 0.26 11.00
C ASP A 104 -21.64 -0.32 10.82
N MET A 105 -21.48 -1.27 9.88
CA MET A 105 -20.17 -1.84 9.56
C MET A 105 -19.25 -0.83 8.88
N ALA A 106 -19.76 0.02 7.99
CA ALA A 106 -18.97 1.10 7.39
C ALA A 106 -18.44 2.06 8.46
N ALA A 107 -19.31 2.57 9.34
CA ALA A 107 -18.92 3.45 10.44
C ALA A 107 -17.94 2.78 11.42
N LEU A 108 -18.05 1.46 11.62
CA LEU A 108 -17.10 0.71 12.44
C LEU A 108 -15.73 0.62 11.78
N ILE A 109 -15.68 0.33 10.47
CA ILE A 109 -14.43 0.28 9.70
C ILE A 109 -13.75 1.66 9.71
N ASP A 110 -14.50 2.75 9.57
CA ASP A 110 -13.95 4.11 9.66
C ASP A 110 -13.28 4.38 11.02
N ARG A 111 -13.94 3.98 12.12
CA ARG A 111 -13.35 4.08 13.47
C ARG A 111 -12.10 3.23 13.62
N ARG A 112 -12.10 2.03 13.06
CA ARG A 112 -10.94 1.11 13.09
C ARG A 112 -9.77 1.65 12.29
N TYR A 113 -10.05 2.24 11.13
CA TYR A 113 -9.04 2.91 10.32
C TYR A 113 -8.43 4.10 11.06
N ALA A 114 -9.25 4.96 11.67
CA ALA A 114 -8.77 6.07 12.50
C ALA A 114 -7.92 5.59 13.69
N GLN A 115 -8.33 4.50 14.35
CA GLN A 115 -7.55 3.88 15.43
C GLN A 115 -6.19 3.37 14.93
N TRP A 116 -6.20 2.59 13.85
CA TRP A 116 -4.98 2.04 13.25
C TRP A 116 -4.03 3.16 12.83
N LYS A 117 -4.54 4.21 12.20
CA LYS A 117 -3.75 5.37 11.75
C LYS A 117 -3.12 6.15 12.91
N ALA A 118 -3.69 6.09 14.11
CA ALA A 118 -3.20 6.77 15.30
C ALA A 118 -2.20 5.94 16.13
N LEU A 119 -1.87 4.70 15.73
CA LEU A 119 -0.87 3.90 16.42
C LEU A 119 0.53 4.48 16.21
N ASP A 120 1.36 4.47 17.27
CA ASP A 120 2.73 4.98 17.23
C ASP A 120 3.60 4.27 16.17
N GLU A 121 3.44 2.94 16.03
CA GLU A 121 4.15 2.13 15.04
C GLU A 121 3.79 2.48 13.58
N ASN A 122 2.65 3.13 13.37
CA ASN A 122 2.20 3.59 12.06
C ASN A 122 2.51 5.08 11.82
N GLN A 123 3.03 5.79 12.83
CA GLN A 123 3.58 7.13 12.63
C GLN A 123 4.94 7.00 11.95
N ARG A 124 5.12 7.74 10.86
CA ARG A 124 6.43 7.90 10.24
C ARG A 124 7.05 9.21 10.74
N PRO A 125 8.38 9.29 10.89
CA PRO A 125 9.02 10.54 11.22
C PRO A 125 8.76 11.57 10.11
N ASP A 126 8.54 12.82 10.49
CA ASP A 126 8.49 13.94 9.55
C ASP A 126 9.89 14.15 8.94
N LYS A 127 9.98 14.04 7.62
CA LYS A 127 11.24 14.17 6.87
C LYS A 127 11.24 15.42 6.03
N ASN A 128 12.37 16.13 6.03
CA ASN A 128 12.56 17.29 5.17
C ASN A 128 13.14 16.83 3.82
N PHE A 129 12.25 16.54 2.87
CA PHE A 129 12.68 16.13 1.53
C PHE A 129 13.35 17.27 0.75
N ALA A 130 14.36 16.91 -0.06
CA ALA A 130 15.17 17.84 -0.83
C ALA A 130 14.37 18.50 -1.95
N ILE A 131 13.47 17.76 -2.60
CA ILE A 131 12.49 18.29 -3.56
C ILE A 131 11.14 18.40 -2.86
N LYS A 132 10.53 19.59 -2.92
CA LYS A 132 9.20 19.85 -2.35
C LYS A 132 8.10 19.21 -3.18
N ALA A 133 7.01 18.82 -2.53
CA ALA A 133 5.91 18.13 -3.18
C ALA A 133 5.29 18.95 -4.33
N GLU A 134 5.22 20.29 -4.17
CA GLU A 134 4.76 21.20 -5.21
C GLU A 134 5.68 21.30 -6.45
N ASP A 135 6.95 20.92 -6.31
CA ASP A 135 7.95 21.00 -7.39
C ASP A 135 8.07 19.68 -8.17
N ILE A 136 7.42 18.60 -7.70
CA ILE A 136 7.41 17.30 -8.36
C ILE A 136 6.64 17.38 -9.68
N LYS A 137 7.31 17.04 -10.77
CA LYS A 137 6.74 17.02 -12.12
C LYS A 137 6.23 15.62 -12.48
N PRO A 138 5.11 15.50 -13.23
CA PRO A 138 4.63 14.21 -13.72
C PRO A 138 5.46 13.74 -14.92
N LEU A 139 6.58 13.09 -14.66
CA LEU A 139 7.50 12.51 -15.65
C LEU A 139 7.02 11.12 -16.14
N LEU A 140 6.43 10.30 -15.27
CA LEU A 140 5.94 8.94 -15.60
C LEU A 140 4.44 8.91 -15.96
N LYS A 141 4.06 9.59 -17.05
CA LYS A 141 2.64 9.74 -17.43
C LYS A 141 1.97 8.46 -17.92
N ASP A 142 2.73 7.59 -18.58
CA ASP A 142 2.22 6.38 -19.24
C ASP A 142 2.45 5.11 -18.41
N TRP A 143 2.85 5.25 -17.14
CA TRP A 143 3.06 4.11 -16.25
C TRP A 143 1.73 3.55 -15.72
N ASP A 144 1.47 2.28 -16.03
CA ASP A 144 0.26 1.54 -15.67
C ASP A 144 0.49 0.46 -14.60
N GLY A 145 1.75 0.18 -14.28
CA GLY A 145 2.15 -0.74 -13.20
C GLY A 145 2.04 -0.13 -11.80
N SER A 146 2.48 -0.89 -10.81
CA SER A 146 2.61 -0.44 -9.42
C SER A 146 3.62 0.71 -9.33
N ILE A 147 3.29 1.72 -8.53
CA ILE A 147 4.00 3.02 -8.54
C ILE A 147 4.79 3.27 -7.26
N GLU A 148 4.52 2.58 -6.17
CA GLU A 148 5.22 2.83 -4.92
C GLU A 148 6.51 1.99 -4.89
N CYS A 149 7.59 2.58 -4.41
CA CYS A 149 8.91 1.99 -4.22
C CYS A 149 9.45 2.41 -2.86
N CYS A 150 10.61 1.88 -2.48
CA CYS A 150 11.31 2.33 -1.28
C CYS A 150 12.62 2.99 -1.68
N ALA A 151 12.93 4.11 -1.03
CA ALA A 151 14.16 4.85 -1.25
C ALA A 151 14.75 5.31 0.09
N SER A 152 16.07 5.39 0.15
CA SER A 152 16.80 5.90 1.31
C SER A 152 16.65 7.42 1.47
N ASP A 153 16.82 7.90 2.69
CA ASP A 153 16.84 9.33 2.97
C ASP A 153 18.09 10.03 2.43
N ARG A 154 19.17 9.28 2.13
CA ARG A 154 20.29 9.81 1.34
C ARG A 154 19.81 10.39 0.02
N ILE A 155 18.87 9.72 -0.65
CA ILE A 155 18.27 10.24 -1.88
C ILE A 155 17.23 11.31 -1.53
N LEU A 156 16.24 10.96 -0.69
CA LEU A 156 15.03 11.77 -0.53
C LEU A 156 15.23 13.03 0.32
N ALA A 157 16.03 12.96 1.38
CA ALA A 157 16.29 14.08 2.29
C ALA A 157 17.57 14.83 1.91
N ASP A 158 18.66 14.11 1.64
CA ASP A 158 19.96 14.73 1.33
C ASP A 158 20.11 15.10 -0.16
N GLY A 159 19.26 14.57 -1.04
CA GLY A 159 19.28 14.88 -2.47
C GLY A 159 20.41 14.19 -3.23
N CYS A 160 20.96 13.09 -2.70
CA CYS A 160 22.00 12.32 -3.38
C CYS A 160 21.46 11.65 -4.65
N LYS A 161 22.36 11.50 -5.63
CA LYS A 161 22.12 10.69 -6.84
C LYS A 161 21.97 9.21 -6.48
N ILE A 162 21.27 8.46 -7.32
CA ILE A 162 21.09 7.02 -7.12
C ILE A 162 22.38 6.32 -7.54
N GLY A 163 23.01 5.64 -6.58
CA GLY A 163 24.23 4.86 -6.83
C GLY A 163 23.96 3.37 -6.98
N TYR A 164 22.89 2.87 -6.36
CA TYR A 164 22.47 1.47 -6.45
C TYR A 164 20.96 1.37 -6.48
N CYS A 165 20.44 0.44 -7.29
CA CYS A 165 19.04 0.05 -7.19
C CYS A 165 18.86 -1.43 -7.44
N GLU A 166 17.83 -2.02 -6.83
CA GLU A 166 17.45 -3.41 -7.06
C GLU A 166 15.93 -3.55 -7.13
N ARG A 167 15.47 -4.56 -7.87
CA ARG A 167 14.05 -4.84 -8.02
C ARG A 167 13.68 -6.17 -7.40
N VAL A 168 13.17 -6.13 -6.18
CA VAL A 168 12.74 -7.32 -5.44
C VAL A 168 11.27 -7.61 -5.70
N LYS A 169 10.92 -8.86 -6.00
CA LYS A 169 9.51 -9.24 -6.18
C LYS A 169 8.76 -9.08 -4.85
N PRO A 170 7.72 -8.23 -4.78
CA PRO A 170 6.93 -8.09 -3.56
C PRO A 170 6.09 -9.34 -3.28
N PRO A 171 5.66 -9.56 -2.03
CA PRO A 171 4.66 -10.59 -1.74
C PRO A 171 3.37 -10.29 -2.50
N ARG A 172 2.60 -11.34 -2.83
CA ARG A 172 1.40 -11.23 -3.68
C ARG A 172 0.38 -10.19 -3.20
N CYS A 173 0.25 -10.00 -1.89
CA CYS A 173 -0.67 -9.00 -1.32
C CYS A 173 -0.24 -7.54 -1.62
N ASP A 174 1.04 -7.32 -1.92
CA ASP A 174 1.61 -5.99 -2.13
C ASP A 174 1.91 -5.68 -3.59
N GLU A 175 1.83 -6.69 -4.48
CA GLU A 175 2.06 -6.56 -5.93
C GLU A 175 1.25 -5.45 -6.59
N GLY A 176 0.09 -5.07 -6.05
CA GLY A 176 -0.73 -4.00 -6.60
C GLY A 176 -0.16 -2.60 -6.42
N TRP A 177 0.52 -2.37 -5.30
CA TRP A 177 1.01 -1.03 -4.92
C TRP A 177 2.53 -0.93 -4.99
N ASN A 178 3.23 -1.99 -4.58
CA ASN A 178 4.68 -2.08 -4.54
C ASN A 178 5.24 -2.49 -5.92
N SER A 179 6.06 -1.62 -6.50
CA SER A 179 6.77 -1.82 -7.77
C SER A 179 7.93 -2.82 -7.67
N GLY A 180 8.36 -3.12 -6.44
CA GLY A 180 9.53 -3.92 -6.12
C GLY A 180 10.84 -3.14 -6.10
N TRP A 181 10.85 -1.86 -6.50
CA TRP A 181 12.08 -1.08 -6.55
C TRP A 181 12.57 -0.62 -5.18
N TRP A 182 13.87 -0.81 -4.97
CA TRP A 182 14.67 -0.30 -3.88
C TRP A 182 15.76 0.61 -4.44
N PHE A 183 15.83 1.85 -3.97
CA PHE A 183 16.80 2.85 -4.43
C PHE A 183 17.69 3.32 -3.27
N LEU A 184 19.01 3.30 -3.50
CA LEU A 184 20.05 3.70 -2.55
C LEU A 184 21.03 4.68 -3.21
N ALA A 185 21.64 5.56 -2.42
CA ALA A 185 22.75 6.40 -2.89
C ALA A 185 24.04 5.58 -3.08
N GLY A 186 24.11 4.39 -2.48
CA GLY A 186 25.25 3.47 -2.55
C GLY A 186 26.38 3.81 -1.58
N ASP A 187 26.13 4.71 -0.62
CA ASP A 187 27.05 5.04 0.47
C ASP A 187 26.47 4.72 1.87
N GLU A 188 25.30 4.09 1.91
CA GLU A 188 24.66 3.56 3.12
C GLU A 188 25.47 2.39 3.70
N ASP A 189 25.75 2.43 4.99
CA ASP A 189 26.38 1.33 5.74
C ASP A 189 25.35 0.37 6.36
N GLU A 190 25.83 -0.73 6.94
CA GLU A 190 24.96 -1.78 7.52
C GLU A 190 24.05 -1.23 8.64
N GLU A 191 24.57 -0.35 9.51
CA GLU A 191 23.78 0.29 10.57
C GLU A 191 22.65 1.15 9.99
N TYR A 192 22.93 1.87 8.90
CA TYR A 192 21.93 2.66 8.20
C TYR A 192 20.83 1.78 7.56
N LEU A 193 21.23 0.68 6.91
CA LEU A 193 20.32 -0.24 6.23
C LEU A 193 19.39 -0.99 7.21
N ASP A 194 19.83 -1.21 8.45
CA ASP A 194 19.07 -1.90 9.48
C ASP A 194 17.96 -1.05 10.13
N ASP A 195 18.00 0.28 10.01
CA ASP A 195 16.95 1.17 10.55
C ASP A 195 15.94 1.58 9.47
N TRP A 196 14.72 1.02 9.56
CA TRP A 196 13.59 1.36 8.68
C TRP A 196 13.17 2.84 8.71
N ASN A 197 13.58 3.61 9.72
CA ASN A 197 13.34 5.06 9.74
C ASN A 197 14.20 5.82 8.74
N ASN A 198 15.28 5.23 8.24
CA ASN A 198 16.12 5.81 7.19
C ASN A 198 15.54 5.67 5.78
N PHE A 199 14.37 5.04 5.67
CA PHE A 199 13.73 4.74 4.40
C PHE A 199 12.33 5.33 4.34
N SER A 200 11.88 5.59 3.11
CA SER A 200 10.52 6.05 2.86
C SER A 200 9.91 5.31 1.67
N VAL A 201 8.63 4.98 1.78
CA VAL A 201 7.83 4.59 0.61
C VAL A 201 7.52 5.84 -0.20
N SER A 202 7.84 5.83 -1.49
CA SER A 202 7.69 6.97 -2.40
C SER A 202 7.17 6.52 -3.76
N ASP A 203 6.63 7.46 -4.54
CA ASP A 203 6.19 7.20 -5.91
C ASP A 203 7.40 7.14 -6.87
N LEU A 204 7.40 6.20 -7.82
CA LEU A 204 8.43 6.09 -8.87
C LEU A 204 8.60 7.40 -9.64
N ASN A 205 7.52 8.13 -9.88
CA ASN A 205 7.57 9.45 -10.50
C ASN A 205 8.37 10.44 -9.65
N THR A 206 8.20 10.40 -8.32
CA THR A 206 9.00 11.20 -7.39
C THR A 206 10.47 10.85 -7.54
N ILE A 207 10.83 9.55 -7.53
CA ILE A 207 12.23 9.12 -7.72
C ILE A 207 12.81 9.63 -9.04
N CYS A 208 12.04 9.61 -10.13
CA CYS A 208 12.47 10.15 -11.42
C CYS A 208 12.74 11.67 -11.40
N ASN A 209 12.18 12.42 -10.44
CA ASN A 209 12.49 13.85 -10.27
C ASN A 209 13.82 14.05 -9.53
N TYR A 210 14.22 13.13 -8.66
CA TYR A 210 15.55 13.13 -8.03
C TYR A 210 16.62 12.69 -9.03
N ASP A 211 16.32 11.64 -9.80
CA ASP A 211 17.24 11.09 -10.77
C ASP A 211 16.53 10.63 -12.06
N PRO A 212 16.44 11.47 -13.10
CA PRO A 212 15.78 11.10 -14.36
C PRO A 212 16.45 9.95 -15.09
N ASP A 213 17.74 9.69 -14.81
CA ASP A 213 18.55 8.70 -15.52
C ASP A 213 18.09 7.26 -15.22
N ILE A 214 17.30 7.05 -14.15
CA ILE A 214 16.73 5.75 -13.81
C ILE A 214 15.52 5.35 -14.66
N MET A 215 14.87 6.30 -15.34
CA MET A 215 13.61 6.05 -16.08
C MET A 215 13.69 4.88 -17.07
N PRO A 216 14.76 4.70 -17.87
CA PRO A 216 14.87 3.58 -18.82
C PRO A 216 14.95 2.20 -18.15
N PHE A 217 15.32 2.15 -16.87
CA PHE A 217 15.57 0.89 -16.15
C PHE A 217 14.36 0.40 -15.35
N LEU A 218 13.33 1.24 -15.15
CA LEU A 218 12.15 0.90 -14.33
C LEU A 218 11.39 -0.35 -14.81
N THR A 219 11.53 -0.72 -16.08
CA THR A 219 10.89 -1.90 -16.68
C THR A 219 11.72 -3.19 -16.56
N LEU A 220 12.92 -3.14 -15.97
CA LEU A 220 13.74 -4.32 -15.74
C LEU A 220 13.00 -5.37 -14.90
N PRO A 221 13.19 -6.67 -15.15
CA PRO A 221 12.51 -7.72 -14.41
C PRO A 221 12.87 -7.75 -12.92
N TYR A 222 12.07 -8.47 -12.14
CA TYR A 222 12.42 -8.76 -10.75
C TYR A 222 13.69 -9.61 -10.67
N GLY A 223 14.54 -9.32 -9.69
CA GLY A 223 15.84 -9.95 -9.48
C GLY A 223 17.01 -9.18 -10.09
N GLU A 224 16.75 -8.13 -10.86
CA GLU A 224 17.80 -7.27 -11.41
C GLU A 224 18.28 -6.24 -10.38
N SER A 225 19.57 -5.93 -10.43
CA SER A 225 20.19 -4.82 -9.71
C SER A 225 21.15 -4.05 -10.62
N LEU A 226 21.34 -2.78 -10.31
CA LEU A 226 22.21 -1.87 -11.06
C LEU A 226 23.10 -1.11 -10.08
N ASN A 227 24.41 -1.12 -10.34
CA ASN A 227 25.37 -0.28 -9.64
C ASN A 227 25.85 0.83 -10.59
N PHE A 228 25.32 2.04 -10.40
CA PHE A 228 25.66 3.19 -11.25
C PHE A 228 27.05 3.74 -10.95
N ARG A 229 27.61 3.47 -9.75
CA ARG A 229 28.97 3.90 -9.40
C ARG A 229 30.04 3.14 -10.18
N GLU A 230 29.77 1.88 -10.52
CA GLU A 230 30.64 1.06 -11.37
C GLU A 230 30.51 1.42 -12.85
N LEU A 231 29.32 1.88 -13.29
CA LEU A 231 29.07 2.29 -14.67
C LEU A 231 29.74 3.63 -15.03
N ASP A 232 29.85 4.54 -14.07
CA ASP A 232 30.49 5.85 -14.26
C ASP A 232 32.01 5.84 -13.98
N GLY A 233 32.56 4.72 -13.48
CA GLY A 233 33.93 4.64 -12.99
C GLY A 233 34.63 3.30 -13.23
N GLY A 234 35.21 3.15 -14.43
CA GLY A 234 36.36 2.27 -14.68
C GLY A 234 36.06 1.04 -15.54
N GLY A 235 36.36 1.15 -16.84
CA GLY A 235 36.93 -0.02 -17.51
C GLY A 235 38.20 -0.40 -16.75
N GLU A 236 38.30 -1.64 -16.30
CA GLU A 236 39.56 -2.22 -15.88
C GLU A 236 40.52 -2.11 -17.07
N GLU A 237 41.53 -1.24 -16.96
CA GLU A 237 42.75 -1.41 -17.75
C GLU A 237 43.38 -2.70 -17.25
N ASP A 238 43.22 -3.77 -18.05
CA ASP A 238 44.01 -4.98 -17.92
C ASP A 238 45.49 -4.60 -17.95
N GLU A 239 46.16 -4.59 -16.80
CA GLU A 239 47.62 -4.55 -16.74
C GLU A 239 48.16 -5.98 -17.02
N GLU A 240 48.80 -6.14 -18.18
CA GLU A 240 49.63 -7.29 -18.58
C GLU A 240 50.81 -7.56 -17.64
#